data_AF-A0A971NHI4-F1
#
_entry.id   AF-A0A971NHI4-F1
#
_cell.length_a   1.000
_cell.length_b   1.000
_cell.length_c   1.000
_cell.angle_alpha   90.00
_cell.angle_beta   90.00
_cell.angle_gamma   90.00
#
_symmetry.space_group_name_H-M   'P 1'
#
loop_
_entity.id
_entity.type
_entity.pdbx_description
1 polymer ?
#
loop_
_entity_poly.entity_id
_entity_poly.type
_entity_poly.pdbx_seq_one_letter_code
_entity_poly.pdbx_strand_id
1 'polypeptide(L)'
;MIAGEIRRYLRDNSSVRVSRSMRDTAYRVLQTKEKLTAEKQREPDISEIAAALGIPRQEVFFAMDAISEPVSIYEPVFSDGGESICVMDQIGDSKNTDDTWIERIALSEAIKSLDGREKRILALRFYDGKTQMEVAEEVGISQAQVSRLEKSAIGQIKKCIGLE
;
A
#
# COMPACT_ATOMS: atom_id res chain seq x y z
N MET A 1 15.71 -37.54 15.48
CA MET A 1 15.84 -36.38 14.56
C MET A 1 14.45 -35.92 14.09
N ILE A 2 13.51 -35.71 15.02
CA ILE A 2 12.10 -35.35 14.74
C ILE A 2 11.80 -33.93 15.26
N ALA A 3 12.21 -33.64 16.50
CA ALA A 3 12.00 -32.32 17.12
C ALA A 3 12.63 -31.15 16.33
N GLY A 4 13.79 -31.39 15.69
CA GLY A 4 14.43 -30.39 14.84
C GLY A 4 13.61 -30.03 13.59
N GLU A 5 12.98 -31.03 12.99
CA GLU A 5 12.16 -30.86 11.79
C GLU A 5 10.82 -30.18 12.12
N ILE A 6 10.20 -30.52 13.25
CA ILE A 6 9.00 -29.85 13.76
C ILE A 6 9.28 -28.36 14.02
N ARG A 7 10.38 -28.04 14.72
CA ARG A 7 10.78 -26.64 14.95
C ARG A 7 11.07 -25.90 13.65
N ARG A 8 11.68 -26.57 12.67
CA ARG A 8 11.91 -25.99 11.33
C ARG A 8 10.60 -25.68 10.63
N TYR A 9 9.66 -26.64 10.62
CA TYR A 9 8.36 -26.48 9.96
C TYR A 9 7.53 -25.35 10.57
N LEU A 10 7.40 -25.31 11.90
CA LEU A 10 6.66 -24.24 12.61
C LEU A 10 7.29 -22.87 12.37
N ARG A 11 8.61 -22.81 12.23
CA ARG A 11 9.35 -21.57 11.97
C ARG A 11 9.15 -21.07 10.54
N ASP A 12 9.14 -21.98 9.57
CA ASP A 12 9.17 -21.62 8.15
C ASP A 12 7.75 -21.44 7.55
N ASN A 13 6.70 -21.91 8.23
CA ASN A 13 5.29 -21.84 7.77
C ASN A 13 4.43 -20.86 8.60
N SER A 14 4.98 -19.74 9.05
CA SER A 14 4.18 -18.66 9.64
C SER A 14 3.44 -17.87 8.56
N SER A 15 2.29 -17.27 8.92
CA SER A 15 1.46 -16.42 8.04
C SER A 15 2.26 -15.27 7.41
N VAL A 16 3.22 -14.71 8.16
CA VAL A 16 4.20 -13.75 7.67
C VAL A 16 5.60 -14.36 7.79
N ARG A 17 6.36 -14.30 6.69
CA ARG A 17 7.74 -14.79 6.66
C ARG A 17 8.68 -13.72 7.24
N VAL A 18 9.38 -14.08 8.32
CA VAL A 18 10.29 -13.20 9.04
C VAL A 18 11.73 -13.70 8.96
N SER A 19 12.70 -12.78 8.98
CA SER A 19 14.12 -13.14 8.97
C SER A 19 14.54 -13.91 10.22
N ARG A 20 15.51 -14.81 10.08
CA ARG A 20 16.01 -15.64 11.19
C ARG A 20 16.59 -14.80 12.33
N SER A 21 17.42 -13.80 12.00
CA SER A 21 18.07 -12.91 12.99
C SER A 21 17.05 -12.15 13.83
N MET A 22 15.95 -11.71 13.21
CA MET A 22 14.89 -10.99 13.90
C MET A 22 14.12 -11.90 14.86
N ARG A 23 13.83 -13.14 14.45
CA ARG A 23 13.16 -14.12 15.31
C ARG A 23 14.06 -14.61 16.47
N ASP A 24 15.35 -14.82 16.21
CA ASP A 24 16.32 -15.16 17.26
C ASP A 24 16.42 -14.02 18.29
N THR A 25 16.35 -12.77 17.84
CA THR A 25 16.28 -11.59 18.72
C THR A 25 14.97 -11.54 19.48
N ALA A 26 13.84 -11.86 18.85
CA ALA A 26 12.53 -11.93 19.50
C ALA A 26 12.50 -12.96 20.64
N TYR A 27 13.11 -14.14 20.46
CA TYR A 27 13.23 -15.13 21.54
C TYR A 27 14.10 -14.63 22.70
N ARG A 28 15.20 -13.92 22.43
CA ARG A 28 16.03 -13.31 23.48
C ARG A 28 15.26 -12.21 24.24
N VAL A 29 14.48 -11.41 23.52
CA VAL A 29 13.58 -10.40 24.08
C VAL A 29 12.53 -11.05 24.99
N LEU A 30 11.87 -12.12 24.56
CA LEU A 30 10.86 -12.83 25.34
C LEU A 30 11.45 -13.43 26.63
N GLN A 31 12.61 -14.10 26.55
CA GLN A 31 13.29 -14.65 27.72
C GLN A 31 13.71 -13.56 28.71
N THR A 32 14.16 -12.41 28.21
CA THR A 32 14.56 -11.28 29.06
C THR A 32 13.33 -10.63 29.71
N LYS A 33 12.23 -10.50 28.95
CA LYS A 33 10.94 -10.02 29.46
C LYS A 33 10.44 -10.91 30.60
N GLU A 34 10.50 -12.23 30.45
CA GLU A 34 10.09 -13.17 31.50
C GLU A 34 10.95 -13.04 32.77
N LYS A 35 12.29 -12.97 32.62
CA LYS A 35 13.20 -12.77 33.76
C LYS A 35 12.94 -11.47 34.52
N LEU A 36 12.83 -10.35 33.79
CA LEU A 36 12.55 -9.06 34.40
C LEU A 36 11.17 -9.00 35.05
N THR A 37 10.17 -9.66 34.46
CA THR A 37 8.84 -9.79 35.07
C THR A 37 8.91 -10.54 36.40
N ALA A 38 9.66 -11.65 36.46
CA ALA A 38 9.84 -12.44 37.67
C ALA A 38 10.58 -11.66 38.77
N GLU A 39 11.60 -10.87 38.40
CA GLU A 39 12.40 -10.07 39.35
C GLU A 39 11.65 -8.84 39.88
N LYS A 40 10.95 -8.11 38.99
CA LYS A 40 10.31 -6.83 39.32
C LYS A 40 8.85 -6.97 39.75
N GLN A 41 8.27 -8.16 39.62
CA GLN A 41 6.85 -8.45 39.87
C GLN A 41 5.89 -7.51 39.11
N ARG A 42 6.33 -7.01 37.95
CA ARG A 42 5.54 -6.18 37.03
C ARG A 42 6.05 -6.38 35.61
N GLU A 43 5.24 -5.99 34.64
CA GLU A 43 5.67 -5.99 33.25
C GLU A 43 6.81 -4.97 33.03
N PRO A 44 7.94 -5.37 32.41
CA PRO A 44 9.04 -4.46 32.12
C PRO A 44 8.73 -3.58 30.90
N ASP A 45 9.23 -2.34 30.92
CA ASP A 45 9.18 -1.46 29.75
C ASP A 45 10.17 -1.91 28.66
N ILE A 46 9.88 -1.55 27.40
CA ILE A 46 10.75 -1.83 26.25
C ILE A 46 12.16 -1.29 26.49
N SER A 47 12.29 -0.14 27.14
CA SER A 47 13.58 0.47 27.47
C SER A 47 14.39 -0.37 28.48
N GLU A 48 13.71 -1.03 29.43
CA GLU A 48 14.35 -1.89 30.43
C GLU A 48 14.85 -3.19 29.79
N ILE A 49 14.08 -3.76 28.87
CA ILE A 49 14.49 -4.94 28.09
C ILE A 49 15.67 -4.60 27.19
N ALA A 50 15.62 -3.45 26.50
CA ALA A 50 16.70 -2.95 25.66
C ALA A 50 18.01 -2.78 26.45
N ALA A 51 17.93 -2.16 27.62
CA ALA A 51 19.08 -1.99 28.51
C ALA A 51 19.67 -3.32 28.99
N ALA A 52 18.82 -4.30 29.32
CA ALA A 52 19.25 -5.63 29.75
C ALA A 52 19.91 -6.44 28.62
N LEU A 53 19.50 -6.24 27.37
CA LEU A 53 20.04 -6.94 26.20
C LEU A 53 21.20 -6.19 25.52
N GLY A 54 21.41 -4.91 25.84
CA GLY A 54 22.42 -4.07 25.18
C GLY A 54 22.11 -3.78 23.71
N ILE A 55 20.83 -3.79 23.33
CA ILE A 55 20.37 -3.51 21.94
C ILE A 55 19.48 -2.26 21.89
N PRO A 56 19.36 -1.59 20.73
CA PRO A 56 18.48 -0.43 20.58
C PRO A 56 17.01 -0.75 20.87
N ARG A 57 16.28 0.22 21.42
CA ARG A 57 14.83 0.08 21.69
C ARG A 57 14.04 -0.27 20.41
N GLN A 58 14.42 0.28 19.26
CA GLN A 58 13.76 -0.05 17.99
C GLN A 58 13.90 -1.54 17.65
N GLU A 59 15.08 -2.14 17.91
CA GLU A 59 15.32 -3.55 17.61
C GLU A 59 14.48 -4.47 18.50
N VAL A 60 14.28 -4.09 19.78
CA VAL A 60 13.34 -4.78 20.67
C VAL A 60 11.91 -4.69 20.12
N PHE A 61 11.48 -3.50 19.70
CA PHE A 61 10.13 -3.29 19.16
C PHE A 61 9.89 -4.12 17.90
N PHE A 62 10.79 -4.06 16.92
CA PHE A 62 10.68 -4.85 15.70
C PHE A 62 10.73 -6.35 15.98
N ALA A 63 11.54 -6.79 16.94
CA ALA A 63 11.60 -8.20 17.31
C ALA A 63 10.29 -8.68 17.94
N MET A 64 9.64 -7.87 18.78
CA MET A 64 8.33 -8.21 19.35
C MET A 64 7.22 -8.23 18.29
N ASP A 65 7.20 -7.26 17.39
CA ASP A 65 6.24 -7.18 16.28
C ASP A 65 6.37 -8.39 15.34
N ALA A 66 7.60 -8.81 15.07
CA ALA A 66 7.92 -9.90 14.15
C ALA A 66 7.45 -11.30 14.62
N ILE A 67 7.07 -11.46 15.88
CA ILE A 67 6.46 -12.70 16.39
C ILE A 67 4.97 -12.56 16.68
N SER A 68 4.38 -11.38 16.43
CA SER A 68 2.95 -11.17 16.57
C SER A 68 2.19 -11.92 15.48
N GLU A 69 1.15 -12.64 15.87
CA GLU A 69 0.24 -13.27 14.91
C GLU A 69 -0.68 -12.19 14.31
N PRO A 70 -0.99 -12.27 13.00
CA PRO A 70 -1.94 -11.36 12.39
C PRO A 70 -3.34 -11.63 12.91
N VAL A 71 -4.09 -10.56 13.14
CA VAL A 71 -5.50 -10.60 13.53
C VAL A 71 -6.36 -11.07 12.36
N SER A 72 -7.37 -11.89 12.63
CA SER A 72 -8.32 -12.32 11.59
C SER A 72 -9.24 -11.17 11.22
N ILE A 73 -9.44 -10.92 9.92
CA ILE A 73 -10.42 -9.93 9.46
C ILE A 73 -11.87 -10.34 9.80
N TYR A 74 -12.11 -11.63 10.07
CA TYR A 74 -13.41 -12.16 10.50
C TYR A 74 -13.58 -12.18 12.02
N GLU A 75 -12.65 -11.61 12.77
CA GLU A 75 -12.76 -11.53 14.22
C GLU A 75 -13.87 -10.52 14.61
N PRO A 76 -14.85 -10.90 15.43
CA PRO A 76 -15.93 -10.01 15.83
C PRO A 76 -15.41 -8.95 16.80
N VAL A 77 -15.60 -7.67 16.47
CA VAL A 77 -15.23 -6.53 17.32
C VAL A 77 -16.38 -6.05 18.20
N PHE A 78 -17.62 -6.40 17.83
CA PHE A 78 -18.82 -6.11 18.59
C PHE A 78 -19.87 -7.20 18.35
N SER A 79 -20.62 -7.57 19.39
CA SER A 79 -21.68 -8.59 19.30
C SER A 79 -22.79 -8.25 20.29
N ASP A 80 -23.95 -7.83 19.79
CA ASP A 80 -25.13 -7.51 20.60
C ASP A 80 -26.36 -8.30 20.13
N GLY A 81 -26.31 -9.62 20.34
CA GLY A 81 -27.44 -10.54 20.11
C GLY A 81 -27.93 -10.71 18.67
N GLY A 82 -27.43 -9.90 17.73
CA GLY A 82 -27.69 -9.95 16.29
C GLY A 82 -26.44 -10.28 15.47
N GLU A 83 -26.33 -9.67 14.28
CA GLU A 83 -25.15 -9.81 13.41
C GLU A 83 -23.91 -9.19 14.07
N SER A 84 -22.84 -9.97 14.16
CA SER A 84 -21.57 -9.52 14.73
C SER A 84 -20.82 -8.66 13.72
N ILE A 85 -20.43 -7.46 14.13
CA ILE A 85 -19.54 -6.61 13.33
C ILE A 85 -18.14 -7.20 13.42
N CYS A 86 -17.53 -7.49 12.27
CA CYS A 86 -16.19 -8.02 12.15
C CYS A 86 -15.17 -6.90 11.88
N VAL A 87 -13.88 -7.18 12.09
CA VAL A 87 -12.79 -6.27 11.69
C VAL A 87 -12.93 -5.88 10.21
N MET A 88 -13.34 -6.82 9.34
CA MET A 88 -13.54 -6.61 7.91
C MET A 88 -14.52 -5.46 7.60
N ASP A 89 -15.55 -5.28 8.41
CA ASP A 89 -16.59 -4.26 8.19
C ASP A 89 -16.09 -2.84 8.49
N GLN A 90 -14.96 -2.71 9.18
CA GLN A 90 -14.36 -1.42 9.53
C GLN A 90 -13.18 -1.05 8.64
N ILE A 91 -12.71 -1.97 7.79
CA ILE A 91 -11.60 -1.70 6.87
C ILE A 91 -12.12 -0.93 5.66
N GLY A 92 -11.78 0.36 5.58
CA GLY A 92 -12.05 1.19 4.40
C GLY A 92 -10.99 0.98 3.30
N ASP A 93 -11.43 0.93 2.04
CA ASP A 93 -10.53 0.96 0.87
C ASP A 93 -10.57 2.35 0.23
N SER A 94 -9.42 3.02 0.20
CA SER A 94 -9.27 4.33 -0.46
C SER A 94 -8.98 4.23 -1.95
N LYS A 95 -8.78 3.02 -2.50
CA LYS A 95 -8.45 2.80 -3.92
C LYS A 95 -9.67 2.48 -4.78
N ASN A 96 -10.78 2.09 -4.17
CA ASN A 96 -12.03 1.75 -4.85
C ASN A 96 -13.14 2.69 -4.41
N THR A 97 -12.88 3.99 -4.50
CA THR A 97 -13.87 5.02 -4.25
C THR A 97 -14.60 5.39 -5.54
N ASP A 98 -15.87 5.76 -5.41
CA ASP A 98 -16.71 6.23 -6.52
C ASP A 98 -16.08 7.41 -7.28
N ASP A 99 -15.22 8.19 -6.60
CA ASP A 99 -14.48 9.31 -7.18
C ASP A 99 -13.71 8.91 -8.44
N THR A 100 -13.05 7.75 -8.44
CA THR A 100 -12.29 7.28 -9.61
C THR A 100 -13.22 6.99 -10.80
N TRP A 101 -14.45 6.55 -10.51
CA TRP A 101 -15.47 6.29 -11.51
C TRP A 101 -16.01 7.58 -12.11
N ILE A 102 -16.27 8.58 -11.26
CA ILE A 102 -16.73 9.92 -11.65
C ILE A 102 -15.67 10.61 -12.52
N GLU A 103 -14.40 10.58 -12.12
CA GLU A 103 -13.28 11.14 -12.89
C GLU A 103 -13.18 10.51 -14.29
N ARG A 104 -13.34 9.18 -14.39
CA ARG A 104 -13.31 8.47 -15.68
C ARG A 104 -14.47 8.88 -16.59
N ILE A 105 -15.67 9.04 -16.04
CA ILE A 105 -16.84 9.48 -16.82
C ILE A 105 -16.63 10.91 -17.31
N ALA A 106 -16.23 11.82 -16.41
CA ALA A 106 -15.98 13.22 -16.73
C ALA A 106 -14.90 13.36 -17.82
N LEU A 107 -13.79 12.62 -17.70
CA LEU A 107 -12.73 12.60 -18.71
C LEU A 107 -13.22 12.03 -20.05
N SER A 108 -14.02 10.97 -20.03
CA SER A 108 -14.59 10.36 -21.25
C SER A 108 -15.48 11.34 -22.00
N GLU A 109 -16.35 12.08 -21.30
CA GLU A 109 -17.19 13.12 -21.89
C GLU A 109 -16.36 14.31 -22.41
N ALA A 110 -15.37 14.76 -21.64
CA ALA A 110 -14.48 15.83 -22.05
C ALA A 110 -13.73 15.49 -23.35
N ILE A 111 -13.20 14.27 -23.46
CA ILE A 111 -12.55 13.77 -24.68
C ILE A 111 -13.54 13.72 -25.83
N LYS A 112 -14.80 13.30 -25.62
CA LYS A 112 -15.82 13.27 -26.68
C LYS A 112 -16.08 14.65 -27.30
N SER A 113 -15.91 15.73 -26.55
CA SER A 113 -16.09 17.10 -27.04
C SER A 113 -14.98 17.59 -27.99
N LEU A 114 -13.81 16.94 -27.97
CA LEU A 114 -12.69 17.29 -28.83
C LEU A 114 -12.95 16.93 -30.29
N ASP A 115 -12.30 17.65 -31.20
CA ASP A 115 -12.37 17.31 -32.62
C ASP A 115 -11.63 15.99 -32.92
N GLY A 116 -11.86 15.42 -34.11
CA GLY A 116 -11.25 14.14 -34.49
C GLY A 116 -9.72 14.18 -34.54
N ARG A 117 -9.14 15.36 -34.79
CA ARG A 117 -7.71 15.55 -34.95
C ARG A 117 -7.00 15.63 -33.60
N GLU A 118 -7.55 16.41 -32.68
CA GLU A 118 -7.12 16.53 -31.29
C GLU A 118 -7.20 15.17 -30.58
N LYS A 119 -8.31 14.44 -30.75
CA LYS A 119 -8.44 13.05 -30.25
C LYS A 119 -7.32 12.14 -30.74
N ARG A 120 -7.02 12.18 -32.04
CA ARG A 120 -5.94 11.37 -32.65
C ARG A 120 -4.58 11.76 -32.07
N ILE A 121 -4.29 13.05 -31.94
CA ILE A 121 -3.04 13.55 -31.36
C ILE A 121 -2.90 13.09 -29.90
N LEU A 122 -3.95 13.24 -29.08
CA LEU A 122 -3.90 12.81 -27.67
C LEU A 122 -3.76 11.29 -27.52
N ALA A 123 -4.43 10.50 -28.37
CA ALA A 123 -4.28 9.05 -28.37
C ALA A 123 -2.82 8.66 -28.65
N LEU A 124 -2.20 9.22 -29.70
CA LEU A 124 -0.80 8.93 -30.01
C LEU A 124 0.15 9.37 -28.88
N ARG A 125 -0.12 10.50 -28.22
CA ARG A 125 0.71 11.05 -27.15
C ARG A 125 0.61 10.28 -25.84
N PHE A 126 -0.60 9.97 -25.38
CA PHE A 126 -0.86 9.47 -24.03
C PHE A 126 -1.26 8.00 -23.97
N TYR A 127 -1.84 7.45 -25.04
CA TYR A 127 -2.18 6.04 -25.13
C TYR A 127 -1.03 5.24 -25.77
N ASP A 128 -0.51 5.70 -26.92
CA ASP A 128 0.59 5.02 -27.62
C ASP A 128 1.98 5.48 -27.16
N GLY A 129 2.07 6.51 -26.32
CA GLY A 129 3.32 6.98 -25.70
C GLY A 129 4.32 7.66 -26.66
N LYS A 130 3.88 8.07 -27.86
CA LYS A 130 4.75 8.69 -28.86
C LYS A 130 5.14 10.11 -28.48
N THR A 131 6.35 10.54 -28.84
CA THR A 131 6.83 11.91 -28.71
C THR A 131 6.10 12.87 -29.65
N GLN A 132 6.11 14.18 -29.36
CA GLN A 132 5.48 15.17 -30.24
C GLN A 132 6.08 15.21 -31.65
N MET A 133 7.35 14.83 -31.80
CA MET A 133 8.00 14.72 -33.12
C MET A 133 7.48 13.52 -33.90
N GLU A 134 7.37 12.35 -33.26
CA GLU A 134 6.80 11.16 -33.91
C GLU A 134 5.32 11.37 -34.29
N VAL A 135 4.57 12.07 -33.45
CA VAL A 135 3.18 12.47 -33.77
C VAL A 135 3.14 13.46 -34.93
N ALA A 136 4.07 14.40 -34.99
CA ALA A 136 4.17 15.38 -36.07
C ALA A 136 4.44 14.68 -37.42
N GLU A 137 5.33 13.69 -37.43
CA GLU A 137 5.61 12.85 -38.60
C GLU A 137 4.39 12.04 -39.04
N GLU A 138 3.69 11.40 -38.10
CA GLU A 138 2.52 10.56 -38.44
C GLU A 138 1.29 11.37 -38.89
N VAL A 139 1.07 12.55 -38.29
CA VAL A 139 -0.08 13.41 -38.60
C VAL A 139 0.21 14.36 -39.78
N GLY A 140 1.48 14.48 -40.20
CA GLY A 140 1.89 15.32 -41.32
C GLY A 140 1.85 16.82 -41.02
N ILE A 141 2.23 17.23 -39.80
CA ILE A 141 2.30 18.64 -39.38
C ILE A 141 3.60 18.94 -38.64
N SER A 142 3.87 20.21 -38.36
CA SER A 142 5.03 20.59 -37.56
C SER A 142 4.84 20.23 -36.07
N GLN A 143 5.95 19.94 -35.37
CA GLN A 143 5.94 19.72 -33.92
C GLN A 143 5.34 20.91 -33.16
N ALA A 144 5.61 22.14 -33.61
CA ALA A 144 5.03 23.33 -33.00
C ALA A 144 3.49 23.36 -33.14
N GLN A 145 2.93 22.85 -34.23
CA GLN A 145 1.48 22.70 -34.39
C GLN A 145 0.92 21.59 -33.50
N VAL A 146 1.61 20.44 -33.39
CA VAL A 146 1.23 19.38 -32.44
C VAL A 146 1.17 19.94 -31.01
N SER A 147 2.19 20.68 -30.59
CA SER A 147 2.24 21.30 -29.26
C SER A 147 1.07 22.26 -29.01
N ARG A 148 0.70 23.08 -30.00
CA ARG A 148 -0.46 23.99 -29.90
C ARG A 148 -1.78 23.23 -29.79
N LEU A 149 -1.98 22.21 -30.62
CA LEU A 149 -3.20 21.39 -30.61
C LEU A 149 -3.31 20.58 -29.31
N GLU A 150 -2.22 20.00 -28.82
CA GLU A 150 -2.17 19.29 -27.53
C GLU A 150 -2.54 20.24 -26.38
N LYS A 151 -1.98 21.45 -26.36
CA LYS A 151 -2.30 22.46 -25.34
C LYS A 151 -3.76 22.92 -25.40
N SER A 152 -4.30 23.12 -26.61
CA SER A 152 -5.70 23.48 -26.83
C SER A 152 -6.64 22.38 -26.31
N ALA A 153 -6.39 21.14 -26.73
CA ALA A 153 -7.20 19.98 -26.35
C ALA A 153 -7.17 19.73 -24.84
N ILE A 154 -6.00 19.80 -24.19
CA ILE A 154 -5.89 19.68 -22.73
C ILE A 154 -6.63 20.83 -22.03
N GLY A 155 -6.53 22.06 -22.55
CA GLY A 155 -7.25 23.21 -22.02
C GLY A 155 -8.77 23.05 -22.10
N GLN A 156 -9.27 22.47 -23.19
CA GLN A 156 -10.70 22.16 -23.35
C GLN A 156 -11.12 21.04 -22.39
N ILE A 157 -10.33 19.97 -22.27
CA ILE A 157 -10.59 18.90 -21.31
C ILE A 157 -10.71 19.46 -19.89
N LYS A 158 -9.74 20.27 -19.47
CA LYS A 158 -9.70 20.92 -18.16
C LYS A 158 -10.95 21.76 -17.86
N LYS A 159 -11.38 22.57 -18.83
CA LYS A 159 -12.63 23.34 -18.72
C LYS A 159 -13.86 22.46 -18.56
N CYS A 160 -13.94 21.35 -19.30
CA CYS A 160 -15.07 20.43 -19.20
C CYS A 160 -15.15 19.73 -17.84
N ILE A 161 -14.01 19.41 -17.22
CA ILE A 161 -13.95 18.72 -15.92
C ILE A 161 -13.87 19.66 -14.71
N GLY A 162 -13.95 20.98 -14.91
CA GLY A 162 -13.94 21.96 -13.82
C GLY A 162 -12.60 22.14 -13.11
N LEU A 163 -11.50 21.73 -13.74
CA LEU A 163 -10.14 21.92 -13.24
C LEU A 163 -9.54 23.16 -13.93
N GLU A 164 -9.59 24.32 -13.29
CA GLU A 164 -8.92 25.55 -13.77
C GLU A 164 -7.39 25.43 -13.76
#